data_AF-A0A498FVB1-F1
#
_entry.id   AF-A0A498FVB1-F1
#
_cell.length_a   1.000
_cell.length_b   1.000
_cell.length_c   1.000
_cell.angle_alpha   90.00
_cell.angle_beta   90.00
_cell.angle_gamma   90.00
#
_symmetry.space_group_name_H-M   'P 1'
#
loop_
_entity.id
_entity.type
_entity.pdbx_description
1 polymer ?
#
loop_
_entity_poly.entity_id
_entity_poly.type
_entity_poly.pdbx_seq_one_letter_code
_entity_poly.pdbx_strand_id
1 'polypeptide(L)'
;MMGIGGSGSSNDTDDGDDDDEGIPPEQTTIGDQSVDEGSSDDNSSGAGAAGEAAGAAVGGGGAASGGGGAAVGGAAATGGGAAGGGSSSGETKDPEETEEEEKESGGDETNESEPPEDTEPEAEHEPPEPEQPERSEEGDQQDVDEEEEEDDDQEPQEAELVIYTDAWDATGWGIEPVLKKLEQDFGLSFDLSYKLFTPRELDSNDWGSSRYDMPYTQVVELPDDTKLSTSALHVAQELDQDIFRDYLRRLRIAALVEGRNIEDRDLLIELAGDVGFDTDEFDENWYGDIDDIGEFETMPIIQATVGDHEISWSGHLEYGHVYSVLLDNDVLPVGGSSTLNQLVGEYGPVTTTEIEGITGDDREQIEAEVEGRQDVVRVEYGDAGFWDQT
;
A
#
# COMPACT_ATOMS: atom_id res chain seq x y z
N MET A 1 -63.57 -39.84 -20.21
CA MET A 1 -63.66 -38.50 -20.81
C MET A 1 -62.65 -38.43 -21.94
N MET A 2 -63.14 -38.30 -23.18
CA MET A 2 -62.40 -37.98 -24.40
C MET A 2 -61.87 -36.53 -24.25
N GLY A 3 -60.73 -36.05 -24.76
CA GLY A 3 -59.93 -36.38 -25.94
C GLY A 3 -59.96 -35.17 -26.91
N ILE A 4 -58.81 -34.86 -27.55
CA ILE A 4 -58.57 -33.88 -28.65
C ILE A 4 -58.32 -32.44 -28.14
N GLY A 5 -57.25 -31.69 -28.47
CA GLY A 5 -56.37 -31.65 -29.64
C GLY A 5 -56.54 -30.28 -30.33
N GLY A 6 -55.46 -29.52 -30.57
CA GLY A 6 -55.58 -28.22 -31.25
C GLY A 6 -54.25 -27.49 -31.43
N SER A 7 -53.64 -27.68 -32.60
CA SER A 7 -52.60 -26.82 -33.17
C SER A 7 -53.21 -25.49 -33.63
N GLY A 8 -52.47 -24.38 -33.48
CA GLY A 8 -52.84 -23.08 -34.03
C GLY A 8 -51.60 -22.23 -34.27
N SER A 9 -51.18 -22.17 -35.54
CA SER A 9 -50.21 -21.24 -36.10
C SER A 9 -50.98 -20.03 -36.63
N SER A 10 -50.59 -18.82 -36.26
CA SER A 10 -50.94 -17.59 -36.96
C SER A 10 -49.81 -16.57 -36.79
N ASN A 11 -49.12 -16.30 -37.89
CA ASN A 11 -48.42 -15.04 -38.10
C ASN A 11 -49.48 -13.95 -38.23
N ASP A 12 -49.38 -12.90 -37.43
CA ASP A 12 -49.92 -11.59 -37.77
C ASP A 12 -48.81 -10.58 -37.52
N THR A 13 -48.38 -9.98 -38.63
CA THR A 13 -47.57 -8.77 -38.71
C THR A 13 -48.52 -7.62 -38.41
N ASP A 14 -48.22 -6.81 -37.38
CA ASP A 14 -48.88 -5.52 -37.20
C ASP A 14 -47.80 -4.47 -36.99
N ASP A 15 -47.77 -3.54 -37.93
CA ASP A 15 -46.93 -2.36 -37.98
C ASP A 15 -47.53 -1.33 -37.02
N GLY A 16 -46.75 -0.88 -36.04
CA GLY A 16 -47.11 0.20 -35.13
C GLY A 16 -45.88 1.04 -34.84
N ASP A 17 -45.66 2.03 -35.68
CA ASP A 17 -44.83 3.20 -35.39
C ASP A 17 -45.39 3.92 -34.15
N ASP A 18 -44.58 4.04 -33.10
CA ASP A 18 -44.70 5.14 -32.14
C ASP A 18 -43.26 5.57 -31.79
N ASP A 19 -42.85 6.64 -32.45
CA ASP A 19 -41.72 7.48 -32.08
C ASP A 19 -42.01 8.09 -30.70
N ASP A 20 -41.25 7.72 -29.67
CA ASP A 20 -41.15 8.52 -28.45
C ASP A 20 -39.69 8.72 -28.04
N GLU A 21 -39.38 9.99 -27.84
CA GLU A 21 -38.06 10.57 -27.71
C GLU A 21 -37.49 10.32 -26.30
N GLY A 22 -36.59 9.33 -26.20
CA GLY A 22 -35.76 9.11 -25.02
C GLY A 22 -34.36 9.71 -25.20
N ILE A 23 -34.18 10.91 -24.65
CA ILE A 23 -32.95 11.69 -24.55
C ILE A 23 -31.77 10.84 -24.05
N PRO A 24 -30.65 10.70 -24.79
CA PRO A 24 -29.41 10.15 -24.24
C PRO A 24 -28.65 11.23 -23.44
N PRO A 25 -28.16 10.95 -22.21
CA PRO A 25 -27.26 11.85 -21.51
C PRO A 25 -25.90 11.95 -22.19
N GLU A 26 -25.36 13.16 -22.10
CA GLU A 26 -24.27 13.73 -22.88
C GLU A 26 -22.92 13.04 -22.64
N GLN A 27 -22.28 12.60 -23.73
CA GLN A 27 -20.84 12.40 -23.78
C GLN A 27 -20.18 13.74 -24.13
N THR A 28 -19.49 14.35 -23.17
CA THR A 28 -18.63 15.51 -23.39
C THR A 28 -17.20 15.06 -23.71
N THR A 29 -16.97 14.61 -24.94
CA THR A 29 -15.62 14.53 -25.51
C THR A 29 -15.22 15.88 -26.11
N ILE A 30 -14.44 16.65 -25.36
CA ILE A 30 -13.52 17.68 -25.87
C ILE A 30 -12.37 16.89 -26.55
N GLY A 31 -11.89 17.10 -27.77
CA GLY A 31 -11.97 18.20 -28.73
C GLY A 31 -10.63 18.20 -29.48
N ASP A 32 -10.42 17.22 -30.38
CA ASP A 32 -9.25 17.15 -31.27
C ASP A 32 -9.53 17.98 -32.53
N GLN A 33 -8.81 19.08 -32.70
CA GLN A 33 -8.87 19.93 -33.88
C GLN A 33 -7.67 19.65 -34.79
N SER A 34 -7.90 18.79 -35.77
CA SER A 34 -7.11 18.71 -36.99
C SER A 34 -7.35 19.96 -37.86
N VAL A 35 -6.29 20.72 -38.12
CA VAL A 35 -6.21 21.68 -39.24
C VAL A 35 -5.22 21.14 -40.26
N ASP A 36 -5.77 20.73 -41.40
CA ASP A 36 -5.08 20.41 -42.64
C ASP A 36 -4.86 21.67 -43.48
N GLU A 37 -3.75 21.65 -44.24
CA GLU A 37 -3.54 22.18 -45.58
C GLU A 37 -2.17 22.86 -45.73
N GLY A 38 -1.28 22.24 -46.50
CA GLY A 38 0.01 22.84 -46.85
C GLY A 38 0.96 21.96 -47.67
N SER A 39 0.51 21.51 -48.84
CA SER A 39 1.26 20.82 -49.89
C SER A 39 2.68 21.38 -50.17
N SER A 40 3.69 20.50 -50.34
CA SER A 40 4.51 20.44 -51.56
C SER A 40 5.48 19.24 -51.56
N ASP A 41 5.32 18.43 -52.60
CA ASP A 41 6.32 17.67 -53.40
C ASP A 41 7.78 17.61 -52.89
N ASP A 42 8.33 16.40 -52.75
CA ASP A 42 9.36 15.94 -53.70
C ASP A 42 9.74 14.44 -53.57
N ASN A 43 10.13 13.90 -54.72
CA ASN A 43 10.44 12.51 -55.03
C ASN A 43 11.66 11.93 -54.30
N SER A 44 11.70 10.60 -54.10
CA SER A 44 12.75 9.72 -54.67
C SER A 44 12.82 8.33 -54.02
N SER A 45 12.38 7.33 -54.80
CA SER A 45 12.85 5.94 -54.96
C SER A 45 14.01 5.34 -54.12
N GLY A 46 13.84 4.05 -53.77
CA GLY A 46 14.90 3.02 -53.72
C GLY A 46 14.82 2.11 -52.49
N ALA A 47 14.07 0.99 -52.49
CA ALA A 47 14.44 -0.34 -53.01
C ALA A 47 15.75 -0.94 -52.44
N GLY A 48 15.63 -2.03 -51.65
CA GLY A 48 16.45 -3.22 -51.88
C GLY A 48 17.31 -3.78 -50.73
N ALA A 49 16.91 -4.99 -50.30
CA ALA A 49 17.72 -6.20 -50.15
C ALA A 49 18.57 -6.47 -48.88
N ALA A 50 18.12 -7.51 -48.17
CA ALA A 50 18.81 -8.71 -47.68
C ALA A 50 20.34 -8.84 -47.82
N GLY A 51 20.96 -9.46 -46.81
CA GLY A 51 22.23 -10.17 -46.95
C GLY A 51 22.88 -10.58 -45.62
N GLU A 52 22.75 -11.86 -45.26
CA GLU A 52 23.66 -12.58 -44.36
C GLU A 52 25.11 -12.55 -44.90
N ALA A 53 26.12 -12.58 -44.02
CA ALA A 53 27.24 -13.53 -44.12
C ALA A 53 28.25 -13.39 -42.97
N ALA A 54 28.75 -14.55 -42.58
CA ALA A 54 29.77 -14.84 -41.59
C ALA A 54 31.19 -14.35 -41.94
N GLY A 55 32.05 -14.28 -40.91
CA GLY A 55 33.33 -14.99 -40.97
C GLY A 55 34.63 -14.19 -40.81
N ALA A 56 35.37 -14.57 -39.76
CA ALA A 56 36.82 -14.76 -39.70
C ALA A 56 37.78 -13.55 -39.59
N ALA A 57 38.29 -13.37 -38.36
CA ALA A 57 39.67 -13.64 -37.90
C ALA A 57 40.91 -13.04 -38.62
N VAL A 58 41.96 -12.92 -37.78
CA VAL A 58 43.38 -12.57 -38.03
C VAL A 58 43.64 -11.06 -37.96
N GLY A 59 44.50 -10.50 -37.09
CA GLY A 59 45.46 -11.03 -36.13
C GLY A 59 46.58 -9.99 -35.93
N GLY A 60 47.24 -9.99 -34.76
CA GLY A 60 48.66 -9.61 -34.66
C GLY A 60 49.06 -8.51 -33.68
N GLY A 61 49.61 -8.94 -32.53
CA GLY A 61 50.81 -8.39 -31.88
C GLY A 61 50.63 -7.13 -31.01
N GLY A 62 51.13 -7.05 -29.78
CA GLY A 62 51.93 -7.97 -28.98
C GLY A 62 52.49 -7.27 -27.73
N ALA A 63 52.91 -8.10 -26.75
CA ALA A 63 53.84 -7.83 -25.65
C ALA A 63 53.40 -6.87 -24.52
N ALA A 64 53.76 -7.05 -23.24
CA ALA A 64 54.35 -8.12 -22.45
C ALA A 64 54.43 -7.60 -20.98
N SER A 65 54.63 -8.53 -20.04
CA SER A 65 54.97 -8.37 -18.61
C SER A 65 53.78 -8.14 -17.66
N GLY A 66 53.60 -8.89 -16.57
CA GLY A 66 54.36 -10.02 -16.03
C GLY A 66 53.95 -10.30 -14.57
N GLY A 67 53.91 -11.59 -14.20
CA GLY A 67 53.90 -12.12 -12.82
C GLY A 67 52.52 -12.16 -12.14
N GLY A 68 52.06 -13.25 -11.55
CA GLY A 68 52.67 -14.56 -11.30
C GLY A 68 52.06 -15.19 -10.03
N GLY A 69 51.54 -16.41 -10.16
CA GLY A 69 51.24 -17.35 -9.06
C GLY A 69 49.86 -17.20 -8.43
N ALA A 70 49.09 -18.26 -8.13
CA ALA A 70 49.27 -19.68 -8.33
C ALA A 70 47.89 -20.36 -8.30
N ALA A 71 47.73 -21.37 -9.14
CA ALA A 71 46.54 -22.20 -9.27
C ALA A 71 46.55 -23.38 -8.29
N VAL A 72 45.37 -23.72 -7.78
CA VAL A 72 44.92 -25.08 -7.42
C VAL A 72 43.39 -25.04 -7.64
N GLY A 73 42.70 -25.87 -8.40
CA GLY A 73 43.06 -27.08 -9.12
C GLY A 73 41.90 -28.08 -9.01
N GLY A 74 41.15 -28.24 -10.10
CA GLY A 74 40.29 -29.40 -10.38
C GLY A 74 38.81 -29.27 -9.97
N ALA A 75 37.85 -29.87 -10.65
CA ALA A 75 37.81 -30.54 -11.94
C ALA A 75 36.32 -30.72 -12.29
N ALA A 76 35.97 -30.55 -13.55
CA ALA A 76 34.66 -30.93 -14.07
C ALA A 76 34.53 -32.46 -14.12
N ALA A 77 33.33 -32.98 -13.83
CA ALA A 77 32.89 -34.28 -14.30
C ALA A 77 31.38 -34.27 -14.56
N THR A 78 31.06 -34.59 -15.81
CA THR A 78 29.76 -34.86 -16.41
C THR A 78 29.18 -36.22 -16.04
N GLY A 79 27.84 -36.34 -16.09
CA GLY A 79 27.05 -37.59 -16.17
C GLY A 79 26.25 -37.84 -14.89
N GLY A 80 24.93 -38.03 -14.87
CA GLY A 80 24.02 -38.62 -15.84
C GLY A 80 23.47 -39.94 -15.26
N GLY A 81 22.14 -40.05 -15.07
CA GLY A 81 21.47 -41.35 -14.94
C GLY A 81 20.57 -41.56 -13.71
N ALA A 82 19.28 -41.31 -13.91
CA ALA A 82 18.11 -42.15 -13.63
C ALA A 82 18.02 -43.10 -12.40
N ALA A 83 16.86 -42.96 -11.74
CA ALA A 83 15.93 -44.00 -11.28
C ALA A 83 16.24 -44.84 -10.03
N GLY A 84 15.27 -44.86 -9.11
CA GLY A 84 14.91 -46.08 -8.38
C GLY A 84 14.57 -45.90 -6.91
N GLY A 85 13.27 -45.80 -6.62
CA GLY A 85 12.59 -46.68 -5.66
C GLY A 85 12.94 -46.59 -4.17
N GLY A 86 12.01 -46.01 -3.41
CA GLY A 86 11.08 -46.81 -2.61
C GLY A 86 11.47 -47.19 -1.18
N SER A 87 10.49 -46.98 -0.29
CA SER A 87 10.31 -47.59 1.04
C SER A 87 11.31 -47.17 2.12
N SER A 88 10.99 -47.10 3.40
CA SER A 88 9.76 -47.16 4.19
C SER A 88 10.23 -47.11 5.64
N SER A 89 9.31 -46.82 6.56
CA SER A 89 9.34 -47.18 7.98
C SER A 89 10.26 -46.37 8.90
N GLY A 90 9.62 -45.80 9.92
CA GLY A 90 10.28 -45.21 11.08
C GLY A 90 9.33 -44.65 12.12
N GLU A 91 8.22 -45.35 12.41
CA GLU A 91 7.42 -45.11 13.62
C GLU A 91 8.28 -45.31 14.87
N THR A 92 8.41 -44.26 15.69
CA THR A 92 8.62 -44.35 17.15
C THR A 92 8.06 -43.09 17.80
N LYS A 93 6.92 -43.19 18.47
CA LYS A 93 6.76 -43.30 19.94
C LYS A 93 6.69 -41.96 20.67
N ASP A 94 5.44 -41.58 20.97
CA ASP A 94 4.98 -41.08 22.28
C ASP A 94 5.83 -41.59 23.46
N PRO A 95 6.10 -40.74 24.46
CA PRO A 95 5.24 -40.82 25.63
C PRO A 95 4.96 -39.50 26.38
N GLU A 96 3.72 -39.43 26.87
CA GLU A 96 3.29 -39.09 28.24
C GLU A 96 3.58 -37.68 28.79
N GLU A 97 2.48 -36.92 28.87
CA GLU A 97 1.94 -36.22 30.05
C GLU A 97 2.86 -36.09 31.27
N THR A 98 3.05 -34.85 31.71
CA THR A 98 3.20 -34.54 33.13
C THR A 98 2.57 -33.18 33.43
N GLU A 99 1.37 -33.23 33.99
CA GLU A 99 0.77 -32.16 34.78
C GLU A 99 1.62 -31.95 36.04
N GLU A 100 2.00 -30.70 36.35
CA GLU A 100 2.21 -30.26 37.73
C GLU A 100 1.57 -28.90 37.94
N GLU A 101 0.47 -28.94 38.70
CA GLU A 101 -0.22 -27.82 39.31
C GLU A 101 0.51 -27.25 40.53
N GLU A 102 0.14 -26.00 40.84
CA GLU A 102 0.18 -25.30 42.13
C GLU A 102 1.52 -24.75 42.66
N LYS A 103 1.54 -23.41 42.82
CA LYS A 103 1.52 -22.79 44.17
C LYS A 103 1.17 -21.31 44.17
N GLU A 104 0.06 -21.02 44.84
CA GLU A 104 -0.28 -19.73 45.45
C GLU A 104 0.73 -19.32 46.55
N SER A 105 0.98 -18.02 46.65
CA SER A 105 1.36 -17.26 47.87
C SER A 105 1.48 -15.79 47.42
N GLY A 106 0.74 -14.79 47.90
CA GLY A 106 0.19 -14.57 49.23
C GLY A 106 0.89 -13.36 49.87
N GLY A 107 0.13 -12.27 50.09
CA GLY A 107 0.49 -11.09 50.92
C GLY A 107 1.08 -9.90 50.15
N ASP A 108 0.91 -8.64 50.54
CA ASP A 108 0.19 -8.04 51.66
C ASP A 108 0.15 -6.51 51.47
N GLU A 109 -0.97 -5.93 51.89
CA GLU A 109 -1.27 -4.59 52.41
C GLU A 109 -0.41 -3.31 52.14
N THR A 110 -1.15 -2.28 51.71
CA THR A 110 -1.21 -0.88 52.21
C THR A 110 0.02 0.04 52.14
N ASN A 111 -0.15 1.25 51.57
CA ASN A 111 -0.20 2.47 52.39
C ASN A 111 -0.71 3.70 51.62
N GLU A 112 -1.75 4.33 52.18
CA GLU A 112 -2.20 5.70 51.91
C GLU A 112 -1.16 6.71 52.45
N SER A 113 -1.01 7.87 51.82
CA SER A 113 -0.63 9.14 52.50
C SER A 113 -0.68 10.35 51.55
N GLU A 114 -1.72 11.16 51.70
CA GLU A 114 -1.73 12.63 51.57
C GLU A 114 -2.36 13.19 52.87
N PRO A 115 -2.34 14.51 53.17
CA PRO A 115 -1.31 15.55 53.01
C PRO A 115 -1.02 16.19 54.40
N PRO A 116 -0.40 17.39 54.49
CA PRO A 116 -1.00 18.37 55.40
C PRO A 116 -1.08 19.81 54.88
N GLU A 117 -2.11 20.49 55.40
CA GLU A 117 -2.50 21.89 55.26
C GLU A 117 -1.64 22.88 56.10
N ASP A 118 -2.02 24.16 55.95
CA ASP A 118 -1.80 25.35 56.78
C ASP A 118 -0.54 26.19 56.53
N THR A 119 -0.70 27.45 56.12
CA THR A 119 -1.11 28.56 57.03
C THR A 119 -1.19 29.90 56.25
N GLU A 120 -2.31 30.61 56.33
CA GLU A 120 -2.41 32.07 56.07
C GLU A 120 -1.71 32.87 57.20
N PRO A 121 -1.38 34.17 57.00
CA PRO A 121 -2.30 35.18 57.53
C PRO A 121 -2.40 36.50 56.74
N GLU A 122 -3.56 37.12 56.96
CA GLU A 122 -4.04 38.46 56.59
C GLU A 122 -3.12 39.65 56.92
N ALA A 123 -3.31 40.77 56.22
CA ALA A 123 -3.51 42.09 56.84
C ALA A 123 -4.00 43.15 55.82
N GLU A 124 -5.21 43.63 56.08
CA GLU A 124 -5.89 44.79 55.52
C GLU A 124 -5.10 46.11 55.72
N HIS A 125 -5.28 47.10 54.83
CA HIS A 125 -5.44 48.53 55.17
C HIS A 125 -5.76 49.39 53.91
N GLU A 126 -7.02 49.79 53.78
CA GLU A 126 -7.48 51.07 53.19
C GLU A 126 -7.12 52.23 54.15
N PRO A 127 -7.02 53.54 53.76
CA PRO A 127 -8.08 54.33 53.05
C PRO A 127 -7.53 55.57 52.25
N PRO A 128 -8.31 56.65 51.98
CA PRO A 128 -9.56 56.80 51.23
C PRO A 128 -9.45 57.77 50.02
N GLU A 129 -10.55 57.87 49.26
CA GLU A 129 -10.83 58.76 48.10
C GLU A 129 -10.55 60.27 48.30
N PRO A 130 -10.44 61.02 47.18
CA PRO A 130 -11.40 62.10 47.01
C PRO A 130 -11.93 62.30 45.58
N GLU A 131 -13.26 62.43 45.52
CA GLU A 131 -14.12 63.38 44.79
C GLU A 131 -13.89 63.66 43.28
N GLN A 132 -14.96 63.40 42.53
CA GLN A 132 -15.22 63.76 41.13
C GLN A 132 -15.10 65.26 40.83
N PRO A 133 -15.04 65.60 39.53
CA PRO A 133 -16.12 66.45 39.01
C PRO A 133 -16.73 65.93 37.71
N GLU A 134 -18.06 66.04 37.64
CA GLU A 134 -18.87 65.83 36.44
C GLU A 134 -18.55 66.83 35.32
N ARG A 135 -18.71 66.36 34.07
CA ARG A 135 -19.73 66.82 33.09
C ARG A 135 -19.17 67.11 31.68
N SER A 136 -19.97 66.71 30.69
CA SER A 136 -19.92 67.04 29.24
C SER A 136 -18.98 66.11 28.43
N GLU A 137 -19.29 65.56 27.26
CA GLU A 137 -20.19 65.96 26.17
C GLU A 137 -20.76 64.73 25.42
N GLU A 138 -21.86 64.97 24.72
CA GLU A 138 -22.52 64.08 23.76
C GLU A 138 -21.57 63.60 22.65
N GLY A 139 -21.70 62.33 22.26
CA GLY A 139 -21.04 61.78 21.08
C GLY A 139 -21.40 60.31 20.87
N ASP A 140 -22.30 60.07 19.92
CA ASP A 140 -22.70 58.80 19.31
C ASP A 140 -21.78 57.61 19.64
N GLN A 141 -22.20 56.77 20.58
CA GLN A 141 -21.74 55.38 20.63
C GLN A 141 -22.67 54.62 19.72
N GLN A 142 -22.19 54.35 18.51
CA GLN A 142 -22.71 53.26 17.70
C GLN A 142 -22.62 52.02 18.59
N ASP A 143 -23.77 51.44 18.91
CA ASP A 143 -23.88 50.04 19.32
C ASP A 143 -23.30 49.23 18.15
N VAL A 144 -21.98 49.05 18.18
CA VAL A 144 -21.36 47.93 17.49
C VAL A 144 -21.78 46.78 18.39
N ASP A 145 -22.87 46.11 17.99
CA ASP A 145 -23.02 44.69 18.30
C ASP A 145 -21.71 44.07 17.79
N GLU A 146 -20.75 43.96 18.70
CA GLU A 146 -19.75 42.91 18.64
C GLU A 146 -20.61 41.64 18.77
N GLU A 147 -21.14 41.18 17.63
CA GLU A 147 -21.47 39.78 17.48
C GLU A 147 -20.17 39.09 17.88
N GLU A 148 -20.16 38.53 19.09
CA GLU A 148 -19.23 37.50 19.48
C GLU A 148 -19.38 36.49 18.34
N GLU A 149 -18.47 36.54 17.37
CA GLU A 149 -18.30 35.43 16.45
C GLU A 149 -18.06 34.28 17.40
N GLU A 150 -19.06 33.39 17.50
CA GLU A 150 -18.90 32.11 18.13
C GLU A 150 -17.71 31.52 17.38
N ASP A 151 -16.52 31.64 17.98
CA ASP A 151 -15.36 30.83 17.64
C ASP A 151 -15.90 29.42 17.84
N ASP A 152 -16.47 28.88 16.76
CA ASP A 152 -16.84 27.49 16.63
C ASP A 152 -15.50 26.78 16.77
N ASP A 153 -15.14 26.47 18.02
CA ASP A 153 -14.05 25.60 18.45
C ASP A 153 -14.37 24.17 17.95
N GLN A 154 -14.64 24.03 16.65
CA GLN A 154 -14.81 22.76 15.99
C GLN A 154 -13.45 22.09 16.04
N GLU A 155 -13.38 21.04 16.87
CA GLU A 155 -12.22 20.17 16.90
C GLU A 155 -11.92 19.69 15.48
N PRO A 156 -10.65 19.68 15.05
CA PRO A 156 -10.28 19.24 13.72
C PRO A 156 -10.82 17.82 13.49
N GLN A 157 -11.35 17.58 12.30
CA GLN A 157 -11.91 16.27 11.97
C GLN A 157 -10.80 15.23 11.83
N GLU A 158 -11.15 13.98 12.13
CA GLU A 158 -10.33 12.82 11.85
C GLU A 158 -10.83 12.15 10.56
N ALA A 159 -9.92 11.52 9.83
CA ALA A 159 -10.21 10.79 8.61
C ALA A 159 -9.83 9.32 8.75
N GLU A 160 -10.70 8.42 8.31
CA GLU A 160 -10.39 7.00 8.13
C GLU A 160 -10.27 6.72 6.63
N LEU A 161 -9.14 6.19 6.18
CA LEU A 161 -8.94 5.72 4.81
C LEU A 161 -8.83 4.20 4.79
N VAL A 162 -9.74 3.55 4.08
CA VAL A 162 -9.76 2.09 3.90
C VAL A 162 -9.35 1.75 2.46
N ILE A 163 -8.29 0.95 2.34
CA ILE A 163 -7.80 0.45 1.05
C ILE A 163 -8.24 -1.01 0.86
N TYR A 164 -9.13 -1.26 -0.11
CA TYR A 164 -9.50 -2.60 -0.53
C TYR A 164 -8.52 -3.09 -1.60
N THR A 165 -7.82 -4.17 -1.33
CA THR A 165 -6.68 -4.63 -2.14
C THR A 165 -6.36 -6.11 -1.92
N ASP A 166 -5.35 -6.61 -2.64
CA ASP A 166 -4.71 -7.90 -2.41
C ASP A 166 -3.17 -7.78 -2.59
N ALA A 167 -2.46 -8.90 -2.42
CA ALA A 167 -1.00 -8.93 -2.53
C ALA A 167 -0.47 -8.82 -3.98
N TRP A 168 -1.31 -9.08 -4.98
CA TRP A 168 -0.98 -8.99 -6.41
C TRP A 168 -1.40 -7.65 -7.04
N ASP A 169 -2.03 -6.76 -6.27
CA ASP A 169 -2.44 -5.43 -6.72
C ASP A 169 -1.24 -4.49 -6.93
N ALA A 170 -0.75 -4.45 -8.17
CA ALA A 170 0.35 -3.59 -8.59
C ALA A 170 0.04 -2.09 -8.49
N THR A 171 -1.24 -1.69 -8.60
CA THR A 171 -1.62 -0.28 -8.43
C THR A 171 -1.59 0.09 -6.95
N GLY A 172 -2.08 -0.79 -6.09
CA GLY A 172 -1.98 -0.70 -4.62
C GLY A 172 -0.54 -0.57 -4.15
N TRP A 173 0.38 -1.35 -4.72
CA TRP A 173 1.82 -1.20 -4.50
C TRP A 173 2.36 0.17 -4.96
N GLY A 174 1.91 0.63 -6.13
CA GLY A 174 2.33 1.90 -6.70
C GLY A 174 1.95 3.13 -5.88
N ILE A 175 0.82 3.09 -5.15
CA ILE A 175 0.34 4.19 -4.31
C ILE A 175 0.95 4.22 -2.90
N GLU A 176 1.73 3.22 -2.49
CA GLU A 176 2.35 3.19 -1.16
C GLU A 176 3.09 4.49 -0.76
N PRO A 177 3.87 5.15 -1.64
CA PRO A 177 4.47 6.46 -1.32
C PRO A 177 3.44 7.54 -0.97
N VAL A 178 2.30 7.55 -1.67
CA VAL A 178 1.22 8.52 -1.44
C VAL A 178 0.55 8.24 -0.10
N LEU A 179 0.25 6.98 0.20
CA LEU A 179 -0.40 6.58 1.46
C LEU A 179 0.48 6.92 2.66
N LYS A 180 1.76 6.57 2.62
CA LYS A 180 2.72 6.90 3.68
C LYS A 180 2.90 8.41 3.84
N LYS A 181 2.88 9.17 2.74
CA LYS A 181 2.93 10.63 2.82
C LYS A 181 1.70 11.21 3.54
N LEU A 182 0.51 10.68 3.28
CA LEU A 182 -0.71 11.11 3.97
C LEU A 182 -0.63 10.80 5.48
N GLU A 183 -0.19 9.60 5.85
CA GLU A 183 0.02 9.25 7.27
C GLU A 183 1.02 10.20 7.95
N GLN A 184 2.10 10.59 7.27
CA GLN A 184 3.09 11.51 7.82
C GLN A 184 2.56 12.94 7.95
N ASP A 185 1.83 13.42 6.95
CA ASP A 185 1.37 14.81 6.90
C ASP A 185 0.18 15.07 7.83
N PHE A 186 -0.69 14.07 8.05
CA PHE A 186 -1.87 14.18 8.91
C PHE A 186 -1.70 13.51 10.29
N GLY A 187 -0.80 12.53 10.41
CA GLY A 187 -0.49 11.90 11.69
C GLY A 187 -1.72 11.29 12.35
N LEU A 188 -1.95 11.63 13.63
CA LEU A 188 -3.02 11.03 14.43
C LEU A 188 -4.44 11.38 13.97
N SER A 189 -4.63 12.41 13.14
CA SER A 189 -5.94 12.73 12.56
C SER A 189 -6.27 11.90 11.31
N PHE A 190 -5.42 10.95 10.95
CA PHE A 190 -5.58 10.10 9.78
C PHE A 190 -5.29 8.64 10.14
N ASP A 191 -6.32 7.80 10.04
CA ASP A 191 -6.21 6.36 10.19
C ASP A 191 -6.18 5.70 8.81
N LEU A 192 -5.23 4.80 8.59
CA LEU A 192 -5.09 4.04 7.35
C LEU A 192 -5.27 2.56 7.64
N SER A 193 -6.29 1.96 7.06
CA SER A 193 -6.54 0.53 7.18
C SER A 193 -6.65 -0.15 5.82
N TYR A 194 -6.41 -1.45 5.80
CA TYR A 194 -6.51 -2.29 4.61
C TYR A 194 -7.60 -3.33 4.81
N LYS A 195 -8.40 -3.55 3.77
CA LYS A 195 -9.37 -4.64 3.69
C LYS A 195 -9.06 -5.52 2.48
N LEU A 196 -9.23 -6.81 2.65
CA LEU A 196 -8.92 -7.77 1.59
C LEU A 196 -10.10 -7.86 0.63
N PHE A 197 -9.79 -7.89 -0.67
CA PHE A 197 -10.75 -8.35 -1.64
C PHE A 197 -11.02 -9.85 -1.49
N THR A 198 -12.19 -10.29 -1.97
CA THR A 198 -12.35 -11.71 -2.28
C THR A 198 -11.32 -12.12 -3.33
N PRO A 199 -10.84 -13.37 -3.33
CA PRO A 199 -9.92 -13.84 -4.35
C PRO A 199 -10.42 -13.55 -5.76
N ARG A 200 -9.50 -13.43 -6.71
CA ARG A 200 -9.82 -13.13 -8.12
C ARG A 200 -8.93 -13.93 -9.05
N GLU A 201 -9.36 -14.06 -10.31
CA GLU A 201 -8.48 -14.54 -11.37
C GLU A 201 -7.42 -13.48 -11.69
N LEU A 202 -6.22 -13.93 -12.03
CA LEU A 202 -5.14 -13.06 -12.49
C LEU A 202 -5.02 -13.15 -14.00
N ASP A 203 -5.12 -12.02 -14.67
CA ASP A 203 -4.84 -11.95 -16.10
C ASP A 203 -3.58 -11.12 -16.40
N SER A 204 -3.04 -11.26 -17.61
CA SER A 204 -1.83 -10.54 -18.02
C SER A 204 -2.01 -9.03 -18.14
N ASN A 205 -3.26 -8.52 -18.14
CA ASN A 205 -3.57 -7.10 -18.21
C ASN A 205 -3.62 -6.46 -16.80
N ASP A 206 -3.80 -7.24 -15.74
CA ASP A 206 -3.70 -6.79 -14.34
C ASP A 206 -2.31 -6.26 -13.98
N TRP A 207 -1.31 -6.68 -14.75
CA TRP A 207 0.07 -6.27 -14.58
C TRP A 207 0.35 -5.02 -15.40
N GLY A 208 0.14 -3.86 -14.79
CA GLY A 208 0.39 -2.61 -15.48
C GLY A 208 0.11 -1.36 -14.70
N SER A 209 1.14 -0.83 -14.05
CA SER A 209 1.26 0.63 -13.94
C SER A 209 2.72 1.03 -13.97
N SER A 210 3.26 1.20 -15.19
CA SER A 210 4.47 1.98 -15.44
C SER A 210 4.33 3.46 -15.05
N ARG A 211 3.33 3.82 -14.24
CA ARG A 211 3.04 5.19 -13.81
C ARG A 211 3.69 5.53 -12.48
N TYR A 212 4.11 4.52 -11.72
CA TYR A 212 4.81 4.70 -10.45
C TYR A 212 6.24 4.19 -10.60
N ASP A 213 7.19 4.93 -10.03
CA ASP A 213 8.62 4.56 -10.01
C ASP A 213 8.94 3.51 -8.92
N MET A 214 7.90 2.81 -8.44
CA MET A 214 8.04 1.72 -7.49
C MET A 214 8.69 0.52 -8.18
N PRO A 215 9.63 -0.18 -7.51
CA PRO A 215 10.32 -1.30 -8.12
C PRO A 215 9.34 -2.42 -8.41
N TYR A 216 9.58 -3.08 -9.55
CA TYR A 216 8.67 -4.05 -10.09
C TYR A 216 9.40 -4.98 -11.07
N THR A 217 9.08 -6.27 -11.00
CA THR A 217 9.57 -7.31 -11.90
C THR A 217 8.41 -7.87 -12.71
N GLN A 218 8.60 -7.97 -14.03
CA GLN A 218 7.63 -8.65 -14.89
C GLN A 218 7.64 -10.15 -14.61
N VAL A 219 6.56 -10.68 -14.05
CA VAL A 219 6.40 -12.11 -13.82
C VAL A 219 6.12 -12.83 -15.14
N VAL A 220 6.85 -13.93 -15.38
CA VAL A 220 6.81 -14.67 -16.66
C VAL A 220 5.62 -15.62 -16.73
N GLU A 221 5.22 -16.21 -15.61
CA GLU A 221 4.07 -17.11 -15.49
C GLU A 221 3.26 -16.71 -14.25
N LEU A 222 2.06 -16.20 -14.48
CA LEU A 222 1.14 -15.82 -13.40
C LEU A 222 0.44 -17.08 -12.87
N PRO A 223 0.14 -17.11 -11.56
CA PRO A 223 -0.81 -18.08 -11.06
C PRO A 223 -2.21 -17.79 -11.63
N ASP A 224 -3.10 -18.78 -11.57
CA ASP A 224 -4.45 -18.68 -12.13
C ASP A 224 -5.35 -17.72 -11.33
N ASP A 225 -5.19 -17.70 -10.00
CA ASP A 225 -5.99 -16.90 -9.08
C ASP A 225 -5.19 -16.46 -7.84
N THR A 226 -5.82 -15.67 -6.96
CA THR A 226 -5.21 -15.13 -5.73
C THR A 226 -5.64 -15.86 -4.45
N LYS A 227 -6.16 -17.09 -4.53
CA LYS A 227 -6.86 -17.74 -3.41
C LYS A 227 -5.96 -18.02 -2.20
N LEU A 228 -4.75 -18.53 -2.42
CA LEU A 228 -3.86 -18.90 -1.32
C LEU A 228 -3.30 -17.66 -0.64
N SER A 229 -2.85 -16.66 -1.41
CA SER A 229 -2.36 -15.41 -0.83
C SER A 229 -3.46 -14.65 -0.08
N THR A 230 -4.68 -14.62 -0.61
CA THR A 230 -5.84 -14.01 0.07
C THR A 230 -6.19 -14.77 1.36
N SER A 231 -6.16 -16.09 1.34
CA SER A 231 -6.36 -16.93 2.53
C SER A 231 -5.29 -16.64 3.59
N ALA A 232 -4.03 -16.57 3.20
CA ALA A 232 -2.93 -16.24 4.12
C ALA A 232 -3.10 -14.85 4.75
N LEU A 233 -3.53 -13.87 3.97
CA LEU A 233 -3.79 -12.52 4.47
C LEU A 233 -4.94 -12.50 5.48
N HIS A 234 -5.99 -13.30 5.27
CA HIS A 234 -7.05 -13.45 6.27
C HIS A 234 -6.54 -14.08 7.57
N VAL A 235 -5.71 -15.12 7.49
CA VAL A 235 -5.06 -15.70 8.68
C VAL A 235 -4.25 -14.65 9.43
N ALA A 236 -3.39 -13.91 8.71
CA ALA A 236 -2.58 -12.86 9.31
C ALA A 236 -3.43 -11.78 10.00
N GLN A 237 -4.51 -11.33 9.36
CA GLN A 237 -5.40 -10.31 9.90
C GLN A 237 -6.12 -10.75 11.18
N GLU A 238 -6.36 -12.05 11.35
CA GLU A 238 -7.00 -12.60 12.54
C GLU A 238 -6.03 -12.92 13.67
N LEU A 239 -4.81 -13.34 13.33
CA LEU A 239 -3.77 -13.62 14.32
C LEU A 239 -3.22 -12.33 14.94
N ASP A 240 -2.85 -11.36 14.11
CA ASP A 240 -2.28 -10.09 14.57
C ASP A 240 -2.51 -8.95 13.56
N GLN A 241 -3.40 -8.02 13.92
CA GLN A 241 -3.69 -6.84 13.09
C GLN A 241 -2.52 -5.86 13.01
N ASP A 242 -1.65 -5.81 14.03
CA ASP A 242 -0.54 -4.87 14.07
C ASP A 242 0.56 -5.28 13.07
N ILE A 243 0.78 -6.59 12.90
CA ILE A 243 1.80 -7.15 11.99
C ILE A 243 1.22 -7.45 10.59
N PHE A 244 -0.11 -7.50 10.44
CA PHE A 244 -0.78 -7.78 9.16
C PHE A 244 -0.29 -6.89 8.00
N ARG A 245 -0.07 -5.59 8.25
CA ARG A 245 0.39 -4.66 7.21
C ARG A 245 1.80 -4.99 6.74
N ASP A 246 2.68 -5.41 7.65
CA ASP A 246 4.04 -5.84 7.32
C ASP A 246 4.01 -7.12 6.49
N TYR A 247 3.10 -8.05 6.80
CA TYR A 247 2.92 -9.24 6.00
C TYR A 247 2.39 -8.94 4.59
N LEU A 248 1.36 -8.10 4.46
CA LEU A 248 0.88 -7.65 3.14
C LEU A 248 2.00 -7.02 2.32
N ARG A 249 2.83 -6.17 2.96
CA ARG A 249 3.99 -5.56 2.33
C ARG A 249 5.02 -6.62 1.90
N ARG A 250 5.31 -7.60 2.75
CA ARG A 250 6.25 -8.69 2.45
C ARG A 250 5.77 -9.55 1.27
N LEU A 251 4.47 -9.85 1.20
CA LEU A 251 3.88 -10.58 0.07
C LEU A 251 3.98 -9.78 -1.23
N ARG A 252 3.69 -8.47 -1.20
CA ARG A 252 3.86 -7.59 -2.37
C ARG A 252 5.31 -7.53 -2.84
N ILE A 253 6.28 -7.44 -1.93
CA ILE A 253 7.70 -7.50 -2.29
C ILE A 253 8.02 -8.85 -2.96
N ALA A 254 7.59 -9.97 -2.39
CA ALA A 254 7.83 -11.30 -2.97
C ALA A 254 7.20 -11.44 -4.37
N ALA A 255 5.95 -11.04 -4.53
CA ALA A 255 5.20 -11.16 -5.77
C ALA A 255 5.68 -10.19 -6.86
N LEU A 256 5.66 -8.90 -6.54
CA LEU A 256 5.80 -7.83 -7.51
C LEU A 256 7.25 -7.43 -7.74
N VAL A 257 8.16 -7.66 -6.79
CA VAL A 257 9.55 -7.22 -6.87
C VAL A 257 10.49 -8.40 -7.10
N GLU A 258 10.35 -9.47 -6.31
CA GLU A 258 11.17 -10.68 -6.47
C GLU A 258 10.66 -11.59 -7.60
N GLY A 259 9.41 -11.40 -8.05
CA GLY A 259 8.78 -12.24 -9.06
C GLY A 259 8.51 -13.68 -8.59
N ARG A 260 8.35 -13.88 -7.28
CA ARG A 260 8.02 -15.18 -6.68
C ARG A 260 6.52 -15.46 -6.82
N ASN A 261 6.17 -16.71 -7.07
CA ASN A 261 4.78 -17.13 -7.04
C ASN A 261 4.30 -17.28 -5.59
N ILE A 262 3.58 -16.28 -5.08
CA ILE A 262 2.99 -16.30 -3.72
C ILE A 262 1.67 -17.09 -3.66
N GLU A 263 1.30 -17.85 -4.68
CA GLU A 263 0.28 -18.90 -4.60
C GLU A 263 0.92 -20.26 -4.31
N ASP A 264 1.85 -20.26 -3.35
CA ASP A 264 2.52 -21.44 -2.80
C ASP A 264 2.44 -21.35 -1.27
N ARG A 265 1.80 -22.34 -0.65
CA ARG A 265 1.52 -22.32 0.79
C ARG A 265 2.78 -22.35 1.65
N ASP A 266 3.78 -23.14 1.26
CA ASP A 266 5.02 -23.26 2.03
C ASP A 266 5.77 -21.92 1.99
N LEU A 267 5.74 -21.26 0.83
CA LEU A 267 6.27 -19.91 0.69
C LEU A 267 5.51 -18.90 1.56
N LEU A 268 4.17 -18.91 1.55
CA LEU A 268 3.38 -17.97 2.35
C LEU A 268 3.71 -18.08 3.85
N ILE A 269 3.87 -19.29 4.38
CA ILE A 269 4.26 -19.52 5.78
C ILE A 269 5.69 -19.04 6.04
N GLU A 270 6.64 -19.29 5.13
CA GLU A 270 8.01 -18.74 5.19
C GLU A 270 7.98 -17.21 5.32
N LEU A 271 7.21 -16.55 4.45
CA LEU A 271 7.07 -15.09 4.42
C LEU A 271 6.38 -14.52 5.67
N ALA A 272 5.47 -15.28 6.29
CA ALA A 272 4.85 -14.89 7.55
C ALA A 272 5.88 -14.90 8.69
N GLY A 273 6.75 -15.91 8.72
CA GLY A 273 7.87 -15.98 9.66
C GLY A 273 8.86 -14.83 9.49
N ASP A 274 9.13 -14.39 8.25
CA ASP A 274 10.03 -13.25 7.96
C ASP A 274 9.59 -11.95 8.66
N VAL A 275 8.27 -11.75 8.86
CA VAL A 275 7.71 -10.55 9.50
C VAL A 275 7.34 -10.75 10.97
N GLY A 276 7.56 -11.95 11.52
CA GLY A 276 7.44 -12.22 12.95
C GLY A 276 6.22 -13.04 13.39
N PHE A 277 5.42 -13.58 12.47
CA PHE A 277 4.39 -14.57 12.85
C PHE A 277 5.02 -15.87 13.34
N ASP A 278 4.38 -16.52 14.31
CA ASP A 278 4.68 -17.91 14.66
C ASP A 278 4.19 -18.81 13.52
N THR A 279 5.13 -19.48 12.84
CA THR A 279 4.82 -20.25 11.64
C THR A 279 3.99 -21.50 11.93
N ASP A 280 4.10 -22.07 13.13
CA ASP A 280 3.30 -23.24 13.50
C ASP A 280 1.85 -22.81 13.78
N GLU A 281 1.65 -21.70 14.51
CA GLU A 281 0.32 -21.12 14.73
C GLU A 281 -0.32 -20.65 13.40
N PHE A 282 0.47 -20.07 12.51
CA PHE A 282 0.02 -19.65 11.18
C PHE A 282 -0.43 -20.85 10.32
N ASP A 283 0.32 -21.96 10.37
CA ASP A 283 0.00 -23.21 9.68
C ASP A 283 -1.29 -23.85 10.22
N GLU A 284 -1.46 -23.85 11.54
CA GLU A 284 -2.62 -24.42 12.24
C GLU A 284 -3.93 -23.67 11.96
N ASN A 285 -3.87 -22.35 11.80
CA ASN A 285 -5.03 -21.50 11.53
C ASN A 285 -5.37 -21.38 10.03
N TRP A 286 -4.66 -22.09 9.15
CA TRP A 286 -4.85 -21.99 7.71
C TRP A 286 -6.25 -22.42 7.24
N TYR A 287 -6.96 -21.52 6.56
CA TYR A 287 -8.34 -21.74 6.09
C TYR A 287 -8.49 -22.65 4.87
N GLY A 288 -7.40 -22.94 4.16
CA GLY A 288 -7.46 -23.54 2.83
C GLY A 288 -7.86 -22.50 1.77
N ASP A 289 -8.30 -22.96 0.61
CA ASP A 289 -8.65 -22.07 -0.49
C ASP A 289 -10.01 -21.39 -0.24
N ILE A 290 -10.07 -20.08 -0.45
CA ILE A 290 -11.33 -19.35 -0.48
C ILE A 290 -11.96 -19.56 -1.85
N ASP A 291 -13.08 -20.28 -1.91
CA ASP A 291 -13.69 -20.71 -3.19
C ASP A 291 -14.36 -19.57 -3.97
N ASP A 292 -14.77 -18.50 -3.28
CA ASP A 292 -15.49 -17.39 -3.89
C ASP A 292 -14.54 -16.47 -4.66
N ILE A 293 -14.65 -16.50 -5.99
CA ILE A 293 -13.95 -15.59 -6.91
C ILE A 293 -14.82 -14.34 -7.13
N GLY A 294 -14.24 -13.17 -6.86
CA GLY A 294 -14.79 -11.86 -7.15
C GLY A 294 -14.36 -11.33 -8.52
N GLU A 295 -15.17 -10.44 -9.08
CA GLU A 295 -14.85 -9.68 -10.29
C GLU A 295 -14.79 -8.19 -9.93
N PHE A 296 -13.66 -7.55 -10.22
CA PHE A 296 -13.43 -6.14 -9.91
C PHE A 296 -13.02 -5.40 -11.19
N GLU A 297 -13.67 -4.28 -11.47
CA GLU A 297 -13.38 -3.49 -12.68
C GLU A 297 -12.08 -2.68 -12.53
N THR A 298 -11.83 -2.13 -11.34
CA THR A 298 -10.64 -1.33 -11.02
C THR A 298 -10.19 -1.56 -9.59
N MET A 299 -8.87 -1.63 -9.38
CA MET A 299 -8.25 -1.86 -8.07
C MET A 299 -7.03 -0.93 -7.88
N PRO A 300 -6.71 -0.54 -6.63
CA PRO A 300 -7.48 -0.78 -5.41
C PRO A 300 -8.80 0.02 -5.40
N ILE A 301 -9.74 -0.33 -4.52
CA ILE A 301 -10.84 0.57 -4.15
C ILE A 301 -10.43 1.29 -2.87
N ILE A 302 -10.62 2.59 -2.84
CA ILE A 302 -10.18 3.47 -1.76
C ILE A 302 -11.42 4.17 -1.23
N GLN A 303 -11.65 4.10 0.07
CA GLN A 303 -12.77 4.76 0.73
C GLN A 303 -12.26 5.63 1.88
N ALA A 304 -12.52 6.93 1.84
CA ALA A 304 -12.31 7.83 2.96
C ALA A 304 -13.63 8.11 3.67
N THR A 305 -13.60 8.11 5.00
CA THR A 305 -14.67 8.62 5.86
C THR A 305 -14.15 9.81 6.63
N VAL A 306 -14.82 10.96 6.53
CA VAL A 306 -14.53 12.18 7.30
C VAL A 306 -15.83 12.71 7.87
N GLY A 307 -16.02 12.59 9.19
CA GLY A 307 -17.31 12.86 9.81
C GLY A 307 -18.44 12.03 9.19
N ASP A 308 -19.45 12.70 8.62
CA ASP A 308 -20.59 12.07 7.92
C ASP A 308 -20.36 11.89 6.40
N HIS A 309 -19.17 12.24 5.90
CA HIS A 309 -18.85 12.19 4.47
C HIS A 309 -18.09 10.91 4.11
N GLU A 310 -18.62 10.16 3.15
CA GLU A 310 -17.93 9.04 2.52
C GLU A 310 -17.49 9.46 1.10
N ILE A 311 -16.19 9.35 0.84
CA ILE A 311 -15.58 9.62 -0.47
C ILE A 311 -14.94 8.33 -0.97
N SER A 312 -15.11 8.01 -2.25
CA SER A 312 -14.48 6.83 -2.83
C SER A 312 -13.70 7.16 -4.10
N TRP A 313 -12.54 6.53 -4.22
CA TRP A 313 -11.70 6.50 -5.42
C TRP A 313 -11.45 5.05 -5.84
N SER A 314 -11.05 4.85 -7.09
CA SER A 314 -10.59 3.56 -7.56
C SER A 314 -9.35 3.68 -8.42
N GLY A 315 -8.45 2.71 -8.28
CA GLY A 315 -7.18 2.66 -8.97
C GLY A 315 -6.18 3.71 -8.47
N HIS A 316 -5.78 4.57 -9.39
CA HIS A 316 -4.71 5.55 -9.17
C HIS A 316 -5.12 6.60 -8.13
N LEU A 317 -4.23 6.86 -7.17
CA LEU A 317 -4.39 7.89 -6.16
C LEU A 317 -3.29 8.95 -6.32
N GLU A 318 -3.71 10.22 -6.45
CA GLU A 318 -2.80 11.37 -6.45
C GLU A 318 -2.86 12.07 -5.09
N TYR A 319 -1.68 12.27 -4.48
CA TYR A 319 -1.57 12.92 -3.17
C TYR A 319 -2.33 14.26 -3.12
N GLY A 320 -2.14 15.13 -4.13
CA GLY A 320 -2.76 16.45 -4.14
C GLY A 320 -4.29 16.43 -4.15
N HIS A 321 -4.90 15.41 -4.75
CA HIS A 321 -6.36 15.26 -4.74
C HIS A 321 -6.87 14.86 -3.36
N VAL A 322 -6.26 13.85 -2.74
CA VAL A 322 -6.67 13.40 -1.39
C VAL A 322 -6.41 14.49 -0.36
N TYR A 323 -5.23 15.12 -0.41
CA TYR A 323 -4.87 16.22 0.46
C TYR A 323 -5.87 17.38 0.39
N SER A 324 -6.30 17.76 -0.83
CA SER A 324 -7.31 18.82 -1.00
C SER A 324 -8.66 18.42 -0.41
N VAL A 325 -9.09 17.17 -0.61
CA VAL A 325 -10.34 16.64 -0.05
C VAL A 325 -10.30 16.64 1.48
N LEU A 326 -9.20 16.19 2.09
CA LEU A 326 -9.04 16.20 3.54
C LEU A 326 -9.10 17.62 4.11
N LEU A 327 -8.40 18.57 3.49
CA LEU A 327 -8.46 19.98 3.88
C LEU A 327 -9.85 20.59 3.73
N ASP A 328 -10.56 20.29 2.64
CA ASP A 328 -11.91 20.79 2.39
C ASP A 328 -12.95 20.24 3.39
N ASN A 329 -12.59 19.20 4.16
CA ASN A 329 -13.40 18.60 5.22
C ASN A 329 -12.78 18.81 6.62
N ASP A 330 -12.00 19.89 6.79
CA ASP A 330 -11.45 20.33 8.08
C ASP A 330 -10.53 19.31 8.79
N VAL A 331 -9.92 18.39 8.03
CA VAL A 331 -8.84 17.53 8.50
C VAL A 331 -7.55 18.29 8.30
N LEU A 332 -6.92 18.70 9.40
CA LEU A 332 -5.73 19.57 9.36
C LEU A 332 -4.42 18.76 9.38
N PRO A 333 -3.44 19.11 8.54
CA PRO A 333 -2.13 18.48 8.58
C PRO A 333 -1.36 18.92 9.83
N VAL A 334 -0.58 18.02 10.40
CA VAL A 334 0.22 18.26 11.62
C VAL A 334 1.60 18.86 11.34
N GLY A 335 2.02 18.91 10.07
CA GLY A 335 3.19 19.68 9.63
C GLY A 335 4.55 19.12 10.06
N GLY A 336 4.64 17.81 10.32
CA GLY A 336 5.90 17.14 10.65
C GLY A 336 6.65 16.66 9.40
N SER A 337 7.92 17.02 9.25
CA SER A 337 8.82 16.27 8.35
C SER A 337 9.50 15.19 9.17
N SER A 338 9.21 13.93 8.86
CA SER A 338 9.97 12.82 9.43
C SER A 338 11.40 12.84 8.92
N THR A 339 12.34 12.62 9.82
CA THR A 339 13.73 12.40 9.45
C THR A 339 13.86 11.08 8.69
N LEU A 340 14.87 10.95 7.83
CA LEU A 340 15.16 9.68 7.16
C LEU A 340 15.34 8.50 8.14
N ASN A 341 15.74 8.74 9.39
CA ASN A 341 15.83 7.69 10.40
C ASN A 341 14.44 7.16 10.79
N GLN A 342 13.53 8.07 11.07
CA GLN A 342 12.15 7.73 11.39
C GLN A 342 11.51 6.98 10.22
N LEU A 343 11.69 7.45 8.98
CA LEU A 343 11.11 6.79 7.81
C LEU A 343 11.62 5.36 7.61
N VAL A 344 12.94 5.12 7.73
CA VAL A 344 13.48 3.76 7.58
C VAL A 344 13.09 2.86 8.75
N GLY A 345 13.01 3.40 9.97
CA GLY A 345 12.58 2.61 11.14
C GLY A 345 11.09 2.32 11.20
N GLU A 346 10.26 3.22 10.69
CA GLU A 346 8.81 3.10 10.70
C GLU A 346 8.29 2.29 9.52
N TYR A 347 8.95 2.40 8.35
CA TYR A 347 8.46 1.80 7.11
C TYR A 347 9.43 0.80 6.47
N GLY A 348 10.54 0.48 7.14
CA GLY A 348 11.53 -0.49 6.69
C GLY A 348 10.91 -1.88 6.48
N PRO A 349 11.28 -2.61 5.42
CA PRO A 349 12.15 -2.20 4.32
C PRO A 349 11.46 -1.19 3.38
N VAL A 350 12.12 -0.07 3.08
CA VAL A 350 11.58 1.06 2.28
C VAL A 350 12.44 1.36 1.05
N THR A 351 11.81 1.73 -0.07
CA THR A 351 12.51 2.09 -1.31
C THR A 351 12.95 3.55 -1.31
N THR A 352 13.96 3.89 -2.11
CA THR A 352 14.30 5.30 -2.37
C THR A 352 13.12 6.07 -2.96
N THR A 353 12.31 5.44 -3.82
CA THR A 353 11.09 6.03 -4.40
C THR A 353 10.07 6.42 -3.35
N GLU A 354 9.87 5.59 -2.32
CA GLU A 354 8.97 5.91 -1.21
C GLU A 354 9.50 7.09 -0.39
N ILE A 355 10.79 7.11 -0.08
CA ILE A 355 11.40 8.23 0.66
C ILE A 355 11.26 9.53 -0.15
N GLU A 356 11.54 9.50 -1.46
CA GLU A 356 11.35 10.63 -2.38
C GLU A 356 9.88 11.06 -2.39
N GLY A 357 8.95 10.12 -2.51
CA GLY A 357 7.53 10.40 -2.48
C GLY A 357 7.06 11.08 -1.21
N ILE A 358 7.59 10.68 -0.04
CA ILE A 358 7.22 11.23 1.27
C ILE A 358 7.85 12.62 1.48
N THR A 359 9.16 12.73 1.26
CA THR A 359 9.96 13.92 1.60
C THR A 359 9.95 15.00 0.52
N GLY A 360 9.82 14.60 -0.75
CA GLY A 360 10.06 15.46 -1.91
C GLY A 360 11.55 15.75 -2.17
N ASP A 361 12.47 15.07 -1.47
CA ASP A 361 13.92 15.22 -1.67
C ASP A 361 14.40 14.51 -2.93
N ASP A 362 15.51 15.00 -3.49
CA ASP A 362 16.12 14.39 -4.68
C ASP A 362 16.73 13.01 -4.36
N ARG A 363 16.57 12.07 -5.30
CA ARG A 363 17.07 10.71 -5.20
C ARG A 363 18.56 10.61 -4.85
N GLU A 364 19.43 11.41 -5.49
CA GLU A 364 20.88 11.37 -5.21
C GLU A 364 21.18 11.85 -3.79
N GLN A 365 20.40 12.82 -3.29
CA GLN A 365 20.51 13.32 -1.92
C GLN A 365 20.08 12.23 -0.92
N ILE A 366 18.96 11.55 -1.16
CA ILE A 366 18.47 10.47 -0.31
C ILE A 366 19.50 9.34 -0.25
N GLU A 367 19.97 8.85 -1.40
CA GLU A 367 20.94 7.76 -1.44
C GLU A 367 22.24 8.14 -0.72
N ALA A 368 22.76 9.36 -0.93
CA ALA A 368 23.96 9.83 -0.24
C ALA A 368 23.78 9.93 1.29
N GLU A 369 22.60 10.34 1.75
CA GLU A 369 22.31 10.47 3.19
C GLU A 369 22.12 9.09 3.84
N VAL A 370 21.40 8.18 3.19
CA VAL A 370 21.12 6.85 3.74
C VAL A 370 22.36 5.94 3.69
N GLU A 371 23.13 5.94 2.60
CA GLU A 371 24.38 5.16 2.50
C GLU A 371 25.47 5.59 3.49
N GLY A 372 25.44 6.86 3.91
CA GLY A 372 26.40 7.39 4.88
C GLY A 372 26.20 6.88 6.31
N ARG A 373 25.11 6.14 6.56
CA ARG A 373 24.67 5.75 7.91
C ARG A 373 25.14 4.35 8.30
N GLN A 374 25.22 4.14 9.62
CA GLN A 374 25.67 2.87 10.22
C GLN A 374 24.52 2.00 10.73
N ASP A 375 23.35 2.61 10.94
CA ASP A 375 22.13 2.01 11.47
C ASP A 375 21.13 1.64 10.38
N VAL A 376 21.51 1.82 9.11
CA VAL A 376 20.70 1.47 7.94
C VAL A 376 21.54 0.58 7.04
N VAL A 377 20.92 -0.48 6.53
CA VAL A 377 21.50 -1.40 5.56
C VAL A 377 20.68 -1.39 4.28
N ARG A 378 21.38 -1.58 3.17
CA ARG A 378 20.74 -1.84 1.88
C ARG A 378 20.43 -3.33 1.76
N VAL A 379 19.16 -3.66 1.62
CA VAL A 379 18.65 -5.02 1.39
C VAL A 379 18.19 -5.12 -0.05
N GLU A 380 18.53 -6.21 -0.73
CA GLU A 380 18.14 -6.41 -2.13
C GLU A 380 17.03 -7.45 -2.20
N TYR A 381 15.93 -7.09 -2.87
CA TYR A 381 14.84 -7.99 -3.22
C TYR A 381 14.75 -8.04 -4.75
N GLY A 382 15.05 -9.20 -5.34
CA GLY A 382 15.24 -9.30 -6.78
C GLY A 382 16.38 -8.39 -7.28
N ASP A 383 16.08 -7.49 -8.22
CA ASP A 383 17.01 -6.48 -8.75
C ASP A 383 16.83 -5.09 -8.11
N ALA A 384 15.99 -4.98 -7.07
CA ALA A 384 15.65 -3.72 -6.43
C ALA A 384 16.25 -3.58 -5.02
N GLY A 385 16.82 -2.41 -4.75
CA GLY A 385 17.39 -2.05 -3.46
C GLY A 385 16.38 -1.35 -2.54
N PHE A 386 16.36 -1.79 -1.29
CA PHE A 386 15.56 -1.26 -0.19
C PHE A 386 16.48 -0.87 0.96
N TRP A 387 15.99 0.01 1.82
CA TRP A 387 16.65 0.48 3.03
C TRP A 387 15.93 -0.08 4.24
N ASP A 388 16.69 -0.68 5.14
CA ASP A 388 16.14 -1.29 6.36
C ASP A 388 17.04 -0.99 7.57
N GLN A 389 16.49 -1.05 8.77
CA GLN A 389 17.29 -0.90 9.99
C GLN A 389 18.11 -2.16 10.28
N THR A 390 19.33 -1.98 10.80
CA THR A 390 20.27 -3.07 11.13
C THR A 390 20.02 -3.75 12.47
#